data_AF-A0A7V9WNP4-F1
#
_entry.id   AF-A0A7V9WNP4-F1
#
_cell.length_a   1.000
_cell.length_b   1.000
_cell.length_c   1.000
_cell.angle_alpha   90.00
_cell.angle_beta   90.00
_cell.angle_gamma   90.00
#
_symmetry.space_group_name_H-M   'P 1'
#
loop_
_entity.id
_entity.type
_entity.pdbx_description
1 polymer ?
#
loop_
_entity_poly.entity_id
_entity_poly.type
_entity_poly.pdbx_seq_one_letter_code
_entity_poly.pdbx_strand_id
1 'polypeptide(L)'
;LLRRPPLGRFFEDGRTVRRHLMSEADHSITRPVLYVLGACQLFRTSLARAAGSFDDKVFLGWDDADWCIRIRDAGGEVVYLPEATVVHAYRRLTVQRPLSGAALKQLKAHAYFQSKYLGRRRELRRLGAELDRRVG
;
A
#
# COMPACT_ATOMS: atom_id res chain seq x y z
N LEU A 1 -3.02 -8.49 2.95
CA LEU A 1 -2.83 -7.03 3.03
C LEU A 1 -2.40 -6.66 4.44
N LEU A 2 -1.31 -7.26 4.92
CA LEU A 2 -0.74 -6.89 6.21
C LEU A 2 0.48 -6.02 5.89
N ARG A 3 0.38 -4.73 6.18
CA ARG A 3 1.54 -3.86 6.41
C ARG A 3 2.05 -4.14 7.83
N ARG A 4 3.10 -3.43 8.28
CA ARG A 4 3.57 -3.52 9.67
C ARG A 4 2.39 -3.42 10.65
N PRO A 5 2.12 -4.46 11.47
CA PRO A 5 1.09 -4.37 12.51
C PRO A 5 1.45 -3.24 13.49
N PRO A 6 0.48 -2.54 14.08
CA PRO A 6 0.75 -1.46 15.05
C PRO A 6 1.54 -1.92 16.29
N LEU A 7 1.65 -3.24 16.53
CA LEU A 7 2.45 -3.87 17.59
C LEU A 7 3.89 -4.18 17.11
N GLY A 8 4.52 -3.21 16.43
CA GLY A 8 5.71 -3.38 15.59
C GLY A 8 6.92 -4.10 16.20
N ARG A 9 7.16 -3.99 17.51
CA ARG A 9 8.40 -4.53 18.13
C ARG A 9 8.54 -6.06 18.10
N PHE A 10 7.45 -6.83 17.99
CA PHE A 10 7.53 -8.30 18.01
C PHE A 10 7.41 -8.96 16.63
N PHE A 11 7.08 -8.19 15.59
CA PHE A 11 6.81 -8.70 14.25
C PHE A 11 7.64 -8.01 13.15
N GLU A 12 8.58 -7.14 13.55
CA GLU A 12 9.41 -6.31 12.66
C GLU A 12 10.25 -7.13 11.66
N ASP A 13 10.64 -8.36 12.02
CA ASP A 13 11.48 -9.24 11.19
C ASP A 13 10.73 -10.43 10.55
N GLY A 14 9.40 -10.38 10.56
CA GLY A 14 8.59 -11.43 9.96
C GLY A 14 8.64 -11.40 8.42
N ARG A 15 8.47 -12.57 7.79
CA ARG A 15 8.31 -12.73 6.31
C ARG A 15 7.29 -11.73 5.73
N THR A 16 6.25 -11.41 6.48
CA THR A 16 5.22 -10.42 6.10
C THR A 16 5.79 -9.01 5.96
N VAL A 17 6.67 -8.57 6.87
CA VAL A 17 7.28 -7.23 6.84
C VAL A 17 8.32 -7.15 5.73
N ARG A 18 9.18 -8.17 5.60
CA ARG A 18 10.15 -8.25 4.48
C ARG A 18 9.46 -8.20 3.12
N ARG A 19 8.38 -8.98 2.94
CA ARG A 19 7.56 -8.93 1.73
C ARG A 19 6.92 -7.56 1.50
N HIS A 20 6.35 -6.95 2.54
CA HIS A 20 5.75 -5.62 2.43
C HIS A 20 6.77 -4.54 2.00
N LEU A 21 7.99 -4.60 2.54
CA LEU A 21 9.08 -3.70 2.19
C LEU A 21 9.79 -4.08 0.89
N MET A 22 9.38 -5.19 0.27
CA MET A 22 10.05 -5.79 -0.88
C MET A 22 11.57 -5.92 -0.68
N SER A 23 12.01 -6.22 0.55
CA SER A 23 13.43 -6.13 0.94
C SER A 23 14.36 -7.11 0.21
N GLU A 24 13.79 -8.18 -0.36
CA GLU A 24 14.50 -9.21 -1.11
C GLU A 24 14.35 -9.05 -2.63
N ALA A 25 13.63 -8.03 -3.09
CA ALA A 25 13.33 -7.82 -4.49
C ALA A 25 14.35 -6.88 -5.16
N ASP A 26 14.72 -7.15 -6.41
CA ASP A 26 15.63 -6.28 -7.15
C ASP A 26 14.93 -4.96 -7.53
N HIS A 27 15.29 -3.85 -6.89
CA HIS A 27 14.66 -2.55 -7.15
C HIS A 27 15.15 -1.85 -8.42
N SER A 28 15.96 -2.50 -9.26
CA SER A 28 16.35 -1.97 -10.57
C SER A 28 15.39 -2.37 -11.70
N ILE A 29 14.40 -3.24 -11.42
CA ILE A 29 13.54 -3.83 -12.44
C ILE A 29 12.11 -3.26 -12.37
N THR A 30 11.61 -2.78 -13.51
CA THR A 30 10.19 -2.45 -13.70
C THR A 30 9.32 -3.69 -13.53
N ARG A 31 8.28 -3.59 -12.69
CA ARG A 31 7.42 -4.76 -12.39
C ARG A 31 5.99 -4.39 -12.04
N PRO A 32 5.02 -5.26 -12.35
CA PRO A 32 3.68 -5.08 -11.85
C PRO A 32 3.65 -5.36 -10.33
N VAL A 33 2.96 -4.51 -9.58
CA VAL A 33 2.84 -4.63 -8.12
C VAL A 33 1.41 -4.39 -7.67
N LEU A 34 1.05 -4.91 -6.51
CA LEU A 34 -0.32 -4.72 -6.01
C LEU A 34 -0.60 -3.23 -5.72
N TYR A 35 0.37 -2.53 -5.15
CA TYR A 35 0.33 -1.10 -4.88
C TYR A 35 1.75 -0.53 -4.76
N VAL A 36 1.87 0.80 -4.88
CA VAL A 36 3.10 1.56 -4.62
C VAL A 36 2.83 2.64 -3.57
N LEU A 37 3.87 3.20 -2.97
CA LEU A 37 3.76 4.29 -2.00
C LEU A 37 3.17 5.55 -2.66
N GLY A 38 2.25 6.23 -1.97
CA GLY A 38 1.60 7.46 -2.45
C GLY A 38 2.54 8.67 -2.64
N ALA A 39 3.79 8.59 -2.15
CA ALA A 39 4.78 9.65 -2.29
C ALA A 39 5.19 9.94 -3.75
N CYS A 40 5.06 8.95 -4.63
CA CYS A 40 5.37 9.08 -6.05
C CYS A 40 4.43 8.19 -6.85
N GLN A 41 3.31 8.76 -7.31
CA GLN A 41 2.33 8.07 -8.14
C GLN A 41 1.96 8.94 -9.33
N LEU A 42 1.90 8.32 -10.50
CA LEU A 42 1.36 8.91 -11.72
C LEU A 42 0.28 7.97 -12.27
N PHE A 43 -0.83 8.53 -12.71
CA PHE A 43 -1.95 7.75 -13.22
C PHE A 43 -2.62 8.47 -14.40
N ARG A 44 -3.25 7.68 -15.28
CA ARG A 44 -4.02 8.23 -16.40
C ARG A 44 -5.26 8.93 -15.87
N THR A 45 -5.56 10.12 -16.40
CA THR A 45 -6.75 10.90 -16.02
C THR A 45 -8.04 10.10 -16.19
N SER A 46 -8.15 9.28 -17.24
CA SER A 46 -9.32 8.42 -17.46
C SER A 46 -9.51 7.39 -16.35
N LEU A 47 -8.43 6.73 -15.92
CA LEU A 47 -8.46 5.78 -14.80
C LEU A 47 -8.79 6.47 -13.47
N ALA A 48 -8.23 7.65 -13.22
CA ALA A 48 -8.56 8.43 -12.03
C ALA A 48 -10.04 8.82 -11.98
N ARG A 49 -10.61 9.26 -13.11
CA ARG A 49 -12.05 9.56 -13.21
C ARG A 49 -12.91 8.32 -12.97
N ALA A 50 -12.53 7.17 -13.52
CA ALA A 50 -13.24 5.92 -13.30
C ALA A 50 -13.11 5.38 -11.86
N ALA A 51 -11.94 5.53 -11.25
CA ALA A 51 -11.70 5.17 -9.86
C ALA A 51 -12.39 6.11 -8.85
N GLY A 52 -12.76 7.32 -9.26
CA GLY A 52 -13.40 8.34 -8.41
C GLY A 52 -12.42 9.04 -7.47
N SER A 53 -12.93 9.69 -6.42
CA SER A 53 -12.09 10.37 -5.43
C SER A 53 -11.39 9.38 -4.49
N PHE A 54 -10.31 9.86 -3.85
CA PHE A 54 -9.70 9.20 -2.69
C PHE A 54 -10.74 9.02 -1.57
N ASP A 55 -10.58 7.95 -0.80
CA ASP A 55 -11.41 7.67 0.37
C ASP A 55 -10.75 8.23 1.63
N ASP A 56 -11.30 9.32 2.16
CA ASP A 56 -10.74 10.01 3.32
C ASP A 56 -10.66 9.14 4.58
N LYS A 57 -11.45 8.05 4.64
CA LYS A 57 -11.43 7.11 5.78
C LYS A 57 -10.15 6.28 5.84
N VAL A 58 -9.38 6.21 4.75
CA VAL A 58 -8.08 5.51 4.68
C VAL A 58 -6.87 6.45 4.58
N PHE A 59 -7.07 7.78 4.55
CA PHE A 59 -6.04 8.81 4.32
C PHE A 59 -4.77 8.68 5.17
N LEU A 60 -4.85 8.10 6.38
CA LEU A 60 -3.67 7.95 7.23
C LEU A 60 -3.07 6.54 7.10
N GLY A 61 -2.36 6.32 6.00
CA GLY A 61 -1.44 5.19 5.81
C GLY A 61 -2.02 3.97 5.08
N TRP A 62 -3.19 4.09 4.45
CA TRP A 62 -3.79 3.04 3.61
C TRP A 62 -4.37 3.58 2.29
N ASP A 63 -4.34 4.89 2.10
CA ASP A 63 -4.80 5.63 0.92
C ASP A 63 -4.10 5.19 -0.36
N ASP A 64 -2.79 5.02 -0.31
CA ASP A 64 -1.98 4.57 -1.44
C ASP A 64 -2.38 3.16 -1.93
N ALA A 65 -2.60 2.23 -1.00
CA ALA A 65 -3.03 0.86 -1.30
C ALA A 65 -4.48 0.82 -1.78
N ASP A 66 -5.38 1.55 -1.11
CA ASP A 66 -6.79 1.69 -1.50
C ASP A 66 -6.92 2.24 -2.92
N TRP A 67 -6.17 3.31 -3.21
CA TRP A 67 -6.11 3.94 -4.52
C TRP A 67 -5.64 2.98 -5.60
N CYS A 68 -4.54 2.27 -5.36
CA CYS A 68 -4.00 1.27 -6.30
C CYS A 68 -5.00 0.14 -6.58
N ILE A 69 -5.74 -0.33 -5.57
CA ILE A 69 -6.79 -1.35 -5.76
C ILE A 69 -7.94 -0.77 -6.60
N ARG A 70 -8.38 0.46 -6.34
CA ARG A 70 -9.45 1.13 -7.10
C ARG A 70 -9.07 1.39 -8.56
N ILE A 71 -7.81 1.76 -8.81
CA ILE A 71 -7.28 1.90 -10.19
C ILE A 71 -7.33 0.55 -10.92
N ARG A 72 -7.01 -0.55 -10.24
CA ARG A 72 -7.14 -1.90 -10.82
C ARG A 72 -8.59 -2.29 -11.07
N ASP A 73 -9.49 -1.97 -10.15
CA ASP A 73 -10.93 -2.19 -10.33
C ASP A 73 -11.50 -1.38 -11.51
N ALA A 74 -10.89 -0.23 -11.83
CA ALA A 74 -11.17 0.57 -13.02
C ALA A 74 -10.53 0.02 -14.32
N GLY A 75 -9.94 -1.17 -14.29
CA GLY A 75 -9.29 -1.81 -15.44
C GLY A 75 -7.82 -1.41 -15.66
N GLY A 76 -7.22 -0.68 -14.72
CA GLY A 76 -5.81 -0.28 -14.78
C GLY A 76 -4.86 -1.36 -14.27
N GLU A 77 -3.57 -1.14 -14.50
CA GLU A 77 -2.48 -1.88 -13.86
C GLU A 77 -1.63 -0.93 -13.01
N VAL A 78 -1.03 -1.46 -11.94
CA VAL A 78 -0.09 -0.73 -11.09
C VAL A 78 1.29 -1.33 -11.28
N VAL A 79 2.25 -0.47 -11.63
CA VAL A 79 3.62 -0.84 -11.98
C VAL A 79 4.59 -0.02 -11.13
N TYR A 80 5.61 -0.68 -10.59
CA TYR A 80 6.79 -0.05 -10.02
C TYR A 80 7.76 0.28 -11.15
N LEU A 81 8.17 1.55 -11.24
CA LEU A 81 9.07 2.09 -12.27
C LEU A 81 10.32 2.69 -11.58
N PRO A 82 11.47 2.00 -11.57
CA PRO A 82 12.66 2.44 -10.84
C PRO A 82 13.30 3.72 -11.39
N GLU A 83 13.08 4.03 -12.66
CA GLU A 83 13.58 5.23 -13.33
C GLU A 83 12.91 6.52 -12.81
N ALA A 84 11.69 6.41 -12.26
CA ALA A 84 10.96 7.54 -11.67
C ALA A 84 11.20 7.62 -10.16
N THR A 85 12.29 8.30 -9.77
CA THR A 85 12.69 8.43 -8.35
C THR A 85 12.43 9.82 -7.79
N VAL A 86 11.97 9.89 -6.53
CA VAL A 86 11.85 11.11 -5.75
C VAL A 86 12.42 10.90 -4.34
N VAL A 87 12.92 11.98 -3.72
CA VAL A 87 13.36 11.95 -2.32
C VAL A 87 12.18 12.25 -1.41
N HIS A 88 11.81 11.29 -0.56
CA HIS A 88 10.71 11.45 0.40
C HIS A 88 11.24 11.63 1.83
N ALA A 89 11.10 12.83 2.39
CA ALA A 89 11.49 13.13 3.77
C ALA A 89 10.49 12.53 4.78
N TYR A 90 10.70 11.26 5.13
CA TYR A 90 9.76 10.50 5.98
C TYR A 90 9.66 11.04 7.41
N ARG A 91 8.44 11.39 7.85
CA ARG A 91 8.16 11.78 9.25
C ARG A 91 7.39 10.68 9.98
N ARG A 92 8.02 10.04 10.97
CA ARG A 92 7.41 8.99 11.83
C ARG A 92 6.54 9.59 12.95
N LEU A 93 5.58 10.44 12.60
CA LEU A 93 4.78 11.20 13.57
C LEU A 93 4.00 10.30 14.55
N THR A 94 3.56 9.11 14.13
CA THR A 94 2.77 8.20 14.98
C THR A 94 3.61 7.27 15.84
N VAL A 95 4.86 6.99 15.46
CA VAL A 95 5.77 6.15 16.27
C VAL A 95 6.30 6.91 17.49
N GLN A 96 6.47 8.23 17.37
CA GLN A 96 6.96 9.07 18.46
C GLN A 96 5.91 9.32 19.55
N ARG A 97 4.61 9.20 19.23
CA ARG A 97 3.49 9.46 20.16
C ARG A 97 2.34 8.46 19.95
N PRO A 98 2.45 7.25 20.52
CA PRO A 98 1.48 6.16 20.29
C PRO A 98 0.07 6.46 20.84
N LEU A 99 -0.08 7.42 21.75
CA LEU A 99 -1.37 7.88 22.30
C LEU A 99 -1.89 9.18 21.65
N SER A 100 -1.36 9.58 20.49
CA SER A 100 -1.80 10.79 19.79
C SER A 100 -3.09 10.59 18.99
N GLY A 101 -3.81 11.68 18.70
CA GLY A 101 -4.96 11.65 17.78
C GLY A 101 -4.60 11.11 16.39
N ALA A 102 -3.35 11.31 15.94
CA ALA A 102 -2.84 10.72 14.70
C ALA A 102 -2.74 9.19 14.79
N ALA A 103 -2.25 8.64 15.91
CA ALA A 103 -2.21 7.19 16.11
C ALA A 103 -3.63 6.58 16.12
N LEU A 104 -4.59 7.23 16.76
CA LEU A 104 -6.00 6.81 16.72
C LEU A 104 -6.58 6.88 15.31
N LYS A 105 -6.30 7.95 14.54
CA LYS A 105 -6.73 8.08 13.15
C LYS A 105 -6.13 6.96 12.27
N GLN A 106 -4.88 6.58 12.49
CA GLN A 106 -4.21 5.50 11.76
C GLN A 106 -4.82 4.14 12.11
N LEU A 107 -5.15 3.90 13.38
CA LEU A 107 -5.83 2.67 13.81
C LEU A 107 -7.23 2.56 13.21
N LYS A 108 -8.01 3.66 13.21
CA LYS A 108 -9.33 3.72 12.58
C LYS A 108 -9.24 3.46 11.08
N ALA A 109 -8.29 4.10 10.39
CA ALA A 109 -8.04 3.89 8.96
C ALA A 109 -7.67 2.43 8.67
N HIS A 110 -6.80 1.83 9.49
CA HIS A 110 -6.46 0.42 9.36
C HIS A 110 -7.67 -0.49 9.52
N ALA A 111 -8.45 -0.32 10.60
CA ALA A 111 -9.64 -1.14 10.84
C ALA A 111 -10.67 -1.00 9.70
N TYR A 112 -10.90 0.24 9.24
CA TYR A 112 -11.79 0.50 8.12
C TYR A 112 -11.31 -0.16 6.83
N PHE A 113 -10.02 -0.03 6.47
CA PHE A 113 -9.45 -0.68 5.29
C PHE A 113 -9.59 -2.21 5.35
N GLN A 114 -9.32 -2.82 6.52
CA GLN A 114 -9.48 -4.27 6.68
C GLN A 114 -10.94 -4.71 6.53
N SER A 115 -11.89 -3.91 7.01
CA SER A 115 -13.33 -4.15 6.83
C SER A 115 -13.75 -4.00 5.36
N LYS A 116 -13.36 -2.89 4.71
CA LYS A 116 -13.65 -2.58 3.30
C LYS A 116 -13.23 -3.71 2.35
N TYR A 117 -12.08 -4.33 2.60
CA TYR A 117 -11.53 -5.40 1.76
C TYR A 117 -11.64 -6.80 2.38
N LEU A 118 -12.49 -7.01 3.40
CA LEU A 118 -12.62 -8.30 4.07
C LEU A 118 -13.04 -9.41 3.10
N GLY A 119 -14.07 -9.17 2.29
CA GLY A 119 -14.58 -10.12 1.29
C GLY A 119 -13.58 -10.42 0.15
N ARG A 120 -12.72 -9.45 -0.17
CA ARG A 120 -11.70 -9.56 -1.24
C ARG A 120 -10.31 -9.94 -0.72
N ARG A 121 -10.17 -10.24 0.57
CA ARG A 121 -8.86 -10.48 1.19
C ARG A 121 -8.11 -11.66 0.55
N ARG A 122 -8.81 -12.73 0.19
CA ARG A 122 -8.22 -13.92 -0.45
C ARG A 122 -7.78 -13.62 -1.88
N GLU A 123 -8.64 -12.96 -2.65
CA GLU A 123 -8.38 -12.48 -4.01
C GLU A 123 -7.12 -11.59 -4.04
N LEU A 124 -7.10 -10.53 -3.24
CA LEU A 124 -5.99 -9.56 -3.23
C LEU A 124 -4.67 -10.18 -2.75
N ARG A 125 -4.71 -11.18 -1.85
CA ARG A 125 -3.52 -11.95 -1.46
C ARG A 125 -3.02 -12.84 -2.59
N ARG A 126 -3.94 -13.50 -3.31
CA ARG A 126 -3.60 -14.34 -4.47
C ARG A 126 -3.00 -13.50 -5.59
N LEU A 127 -3.65 -12.37 -5.92
CA LEU A 127 -3.16 -11.42 -6.92
C LEU A 127 -1.77 -10.93 -6.55
N GLY A 128 -1.56 -10.47 -5.31
CA GLY A 128 -0.23 -10.05 -4.87
C GLY A 128 0.83 -11.15 -5.04
N ALA A 129 0.52 -12.40 -4.70
CA ALA A 129 1.44 -13.51 -4.89
C ALA A 129 1.68 -13.87 -6.36
N GLU A 130 0.70 -13.64 -7.23
CA GLU A 130 0.84 -13.83 -8.66
C GLU A 130 1.75 -12.76 -9.29
N LEU A 131 1.54 -11.48 -8.93
CA LEU A 131 2.38 -10.38 -9.39
C LEU A 131 3.84 -10.56 -8.96
N ASP A 132 4.07 -10.99 -7.72
CA ASP A 132 5.41 -11.29 -7.21
C ASP A 132 6.15 -12.36 -8.06
N ARG A 133 5.41 -13.29 -8.71
CA ARG A 133 6.00 -14.34 -9.56
C ARG A 133 6.25 -13.92 -11.00
N ARG A 134 5.61 -12.86 -11.51
CA ARG A 134 5.73 -12.43 -12.91
C ARG A 134 7.07 -11.77 -13.25
N VAL A 135 7.94 -11.61 -12.26
CA VAL A 135 9.25 -10.96 -12.37
C VAL A 135 10.39 -11.99 -12.31
N GLY A 136 10.06 -13.28 -12.15
CA GLY A 136 11.02 -14.39 -12.16
C GLY A 136 11.09 -15.10 -13.50
#